data_AF-X0VQM4-F1
#
_entry.id   AF-X0VQM4-F1
#
_cell.length_a   1.000
_cell.length_b   1.000
_cell.length_c   1.000
_cell.angle_alpha   90.00
_cell.angle_beta   90.00
_cell.angle_gamma   90.00
#
_symmetry.space_group_name_H-M   'P 1'
#
loop_
_entity.id
_entity.type
_entity.pdbx_description
1 polymer ?
#
loop_
_entity_poly.entity_id
_entity_poly.type
_entity_poly.pdbx_seq_one_letter_code
_entity_poly.pdbx_strand_id
1 'polypeptide(L)' 'MYTYRAKLDRVVDGDTVDLFVDLGFNICIKDRFRLLGIDTPELRGG' A
#
# COMPACT_ATOMS: atom_id res chain seq x y z
N MET A 1 -13.38 -3.28 12.15
CA MET A 1 -12.36 -2.86 11.17
C MET A 1 -11.72 -1.58 11.68
N TYR A 2 -10.40 -1.42 11.55
CA TYR A 2 -9.68 -0.23 11.99
C TYR A 2 -9.14 0.54 10.78
N THR A 3 -9.06 1.86 10.88
CA THR A 3 -8.53 2.74 9.84
C THR A 3 -7.25 3.39 10.35
N TYR A 4 -6.17 3.25 9.58
CA TYR A 4 -4.87 3.85 9.89
C TYR A 4 -4.55 4.93 8.87
N ARG A 5 -3.81 5.96 9.31
CA ARG A 5 -3.28 6.96 8.40
C ARG A 5 -2.09 6.35 7.67
N ALA A 6 -2.02 6.59 6.37
CA ALA A 6 -0.89 6.17 5.55
C ALA A 6 -0.46 7.30 4.62
N LYS A 7 0.81 7.27 4.21
CA LYS A 7 1.37 8.12 3.15
C LYS A 7 1.79 7.23 1.99
N LEU A 8 1.40 7.62 0.78
CA LEU A 8 1.82 6.95 -0.44
C LEU A 8 3.32 7.16 -0.68
N ASP A 9 4.05 6.07 -0.88
CA ASP A 9 5.47 6.10 -1.29
C ASP A 9 5.58 5.92 -2.80
N ARG A 10 4.95 4.86 -3.34
CA ARG A 10 5.02 4.51 -4.76
C ARG A 10 3.74 3.83 -5.24
N VAL A 11 3.32 4.16 -6.46
CA VAL A 11 2.34 3.35 -7.20
C VAL A 11 3.11 2.30 -7.98
N VAL A 12 2.83 1.02 -7.72
CA VAL A 12 3.53 -0.10 -8.35
C VAL A 12 2.82 -0.47 -9.64
N ASP A 13 1.51 -0.68 -9.58
CA ASP A 13 0.62 -0.89 -10.73
C ASP A 13 -0.83 -0.51 -10.36
N GLY A 14 -1.83 -0.99 -11.10
CA GLY A 14 -3.21 -0.52 -10.99
C GLY A 14 -3.92 -0.88 -9.70
N ASP A 15 -3.45 -1.89 -8.96
CA ASP A 15 -4.00 -2.27 -7.64
C ASP A 15 -2.93 -2.44 -6.56
N THR A 16 -1.65 -2.34 -6.89
CA THR A 16 -0.53 -2.47 -5.95
C THR A 16 0.14 -1.12 -5.65
N VAL A 17 0.32 -0.81 -4.36
CA VAL A 17 0.97 0.42 -3.88
C VAL A 17 1.92 0.13 -2.71
N ASP A 18 3.03 0.86 -2.62
CA ASP A 18 3.91 0.87 -1.46
C ASP A 18 3.51 2.05 -0.55
N LEU A 19 3.27 1.80 0.74
CA LEU A 19 2.76 2.78 1.71
C LEU A 19 3.63 2.83 2.98
N PHE A 20 3.71 4.02 3.58
CA PHE A 20 4.10 4.18 4.98
C PHE A 20 2.85 4.29 5.84
N VAL A 21 2.62 3.34 6.76
CA VAL A 21 1.43 3.28 7.61
C VAL A 21 1.80 3.59 9.06
N ASP A 22 1.06 4.50 9.68
CA ASP A 22 1.15 4.83 11.10
C ASP A 22 0.14 3.97 11.89
N LEU A 23 0.65 3.06 12.72
CA LEU A 23 -0.15 2.14 13.54
C LEU A 23 -0.43 2.69 14.95
N GLY A 24 0.02 3.92 15.25
CA GLY A 24 0.02 4.50 16.58
C GLY A 24 1.16 3.97 17.45
N PHE A 25 1.23 4.45 18.70
CA PHE A 25 2.19 3.99 19.71
C PHE A 25 3.67 4.03 19.26
N ASN A 26 4.03 5.00 18.41
CA ASN A 26 5.36 5.11 17.79
C ASN A 26 5.75 3.89 16.93
N ILE A 27 4.78 3.16 16.38
CA ILE A 27 4.98 2.03 15.46
C ILE A 27 4.56 2.47 14.06
N CYS A 28 5.50 2.40 13.12
CA CYS A 28 5.26 2.65 11.70
C CYS A 28 5.79 1.48 10.87
N ILE A 29 5.09 1.15 9.78
CA ILE A 29 5.54 0.15 8.81
C ILE A 29 5.64 0.77 7.42
N LYS A 30 6.58 0.25 6.62
CA LYS A 30 6.65 0.50 5.19
C LYS A 30 6.47 -0.85 4.49
N ASP A 31 5.40 -1.00 3.72
CA ASP A 31 5.09 -2.27 3.07
C ASP A 31 4.28 -2.08 1.79
N ARG A 32 4.10 -3.17 1.05
CA ARG A 32 3.33 -3.26 -0.20
C ARG A 32 1.90 -3.74 0.09
N PHE A 33 0.93 -3.01 -0.43
CA PHE A 33 -0.50 -3.28 -0.24
C PHE A 33 -1.20 -3.45 -1.58
N ARG A 34 -2.21 -4.33 -1.61
CA ARG A 34 -3.14 -4.48 -2.74
C ARG A 34 -4.52 -3.96 -2.39
N LEU A 35 -5.16 -3.29 -3.34
CA LEU A 35 -6.51 -2.78 -3.18
C LEU A 35 -7.53 -3.93 -3.23
N LEU A 36 -8.24 -4.15 -2.13
CA LEU A 36 -9.24 -5.21 -2.06
C LEU A 36 -10.37 -4.99 -3.08
N GLY A 37 -10.66 -6.01 -3.88
CA GLY A 37 -11.75 -5.98 -4.87
C GLY A 37 -11.36 -5.30 -6.19
N ILE A 38 -10.11 -4.89 -6.36
CA ILE A 38 -9.54 -4.41 -7.61
C ILE A 38 -8.43 -5.39 -8.00
N ASP A 39 -8.50 -5.90 -9.21
CA ASP A 39 -7.50 -6.81 -9.79
C ASP A 39 -7.07 -6.23 -11.13
N THR A 40 -5.80 -5.84 -11.24
CA THR A 40 -5.24 -5.26 -12.46
C THR A 40 -4.04 -6.06 -12.93
N PRO A 41 -3.72 -6.05 -14.24
CA PRO A 41 -2.52 -6.70 -14.71
C PRO A 41 -1.27 -6.14 -14.02
N GLU A 42 -0.48 -7.02 -13.42
CA GLU A 42 0.83 -6.64 -12.86
C GLU A 42 1.69 -5.97 -13.91
N LEU A 43 2.39 -4.89 -13.51
CA LEU A 43 3.45 -4.36 -14.35
C LEU A 43 4.59 -5.38 -14.43
N ARG A 44 4.74 -6.00 -15.60
CA ARG A 44 5.97 -6.72 -15.96
C ARG A 44 7.07 -5.68 -16.10
N GLY A 45 7.95 -5.60 -15.11
CA GLY A 45 9.13 -4.73 -15.20
C GLY A 45 9.87 -4.98 -16.52
N GLY A 46 10.20 -3.89 -17.21
CA GLY A 46 11.15 -3.92 -18.33
C GLY A 46 12.57 -4.18 -17.85
#